data_AF-A0AAV8ZQ53-F1
#
_entry.id   AF-A0AAV8ZQ53-F1
#
_cell.length_a   1.000
_cell.length_b   1.000
_cell.length_c   1.000
_cell.angle_alpha   90.00
_cell.angle_beta   90.00
_cell.angle_gamma   90.00
#
_symmetry.space_group_name_H-M   'P 1'
#
loop_
_entity.id
_entity.type
_entity.pdbx_description
1 polymer ?
#
loop_
_entity_poly.entity_id
_entity_poly.type
_entity_poly.pdbx_seq_one_letter_code
_entity_poly.pdbx_strand_id
1 'polypeptide(L)'
;MLRNALKKTNSEGFIDEDHTGKHSNHAKLDTKQFIRDHIESIPKIESHYLRAQSSRDYIDGSLNISTLYHFEFNISWYTSKKDQCTLCANYANSNKDRKKDLQQEYDDHIRNKEKFRVEKKLDVALAKTDQSIIVSVYDLQAVFPSPLR
;
A
#
# COMPACT_ATOMS: atom_id res chain seq x y z
N MET A 1 -45.11 -2.26 30.12
CA MET A 1 -43.73 -2.21 30.67
C MET A 1 -43.54 -3.04 31.95
N LEU A 2 -44.53 -3.15 32.85
CA LEU A 2 -44.43 -3.94 34.11
C LEU A 2 -44.23 -5.46 33.95
N ARG A 3 -44.69 -6.08 32.85
CA ARG A 3 -44.61 -7.54 32.67
C ARG A 3 -43.18 -8.08 32.48
N ASN A 4 -42.27 -7.27 31.95
CA ASN A 4 -40.88 -7.69 31.73
C ASN A 4 -40.03 -7.54 32.99
N ALA A 5 -40.41 -6.63 33.91
CA ALA A 5 -39.74 -6.45 35.18
C ALA A 5 -39.96 -7.65 36.12
N LEU A 6 -41.20 -8.17 36.18
CA LEU A 6 -41.55 -9.37 36.96
C LEU A 6 -40.88 -10.66 36.47
N LYS A 7 -40.37 -10.69 35.23
CA LYS A 7 -39.61 -11.83 34.70
C LYS A 7 -38.14 -11.83 35.13
N LYS A 8 -37.63 -10.72 35.68
CA LYS A 8 -36.25 -10.54 36.13
C LYS A 8 -36.08 -10.61 37.65
N THR A 9 -37.14 -10.99 38.37
CA THR A 9 -37.14 -11.11 39.83
C THR A 9 -36.98 -12.57 40.24
N ASN A 10 -36.12 -12.83 41.21
CA ASN A 10 -35.96 -14.14 41.81
C ASN A 10 -37.15 -14.53 42.70
N SER A 11 -37.17 -15.78 43.19
CA SER A 11 -38.24 -16.32 44.03
C SER A 11 -38.52 -15.54 45.32
N GLU A 12 -37.61 -14.66 45.74
CA GLU A 12 -37.72 -13.78 46.91
C GLU A 12 -38.08 -12.32 46.56
N GLY A 13 -38.37 -12.01 45.29
CA GLY A 13 -38.88 -10.70 44.85
C GLY A 13 -37.82 -9.62 44.60
N PHE A 14 -36.53 -9.93 44.72
CA PHE A 14 -35.44 -9.02 44.37
C PHE A 14 -35.06 -9.11 42.89
N ILE A 15 -34.63 -7.99 42.30
CA ILE A 15 -34.13 -7.90 40.94
C ILE A 15 -32.65 -8.30 40.96
N ASP A 16 -32.29 -9.31 40.16
CA ASP A 16 -30.90 -9.75 40.04
C ASP A 16 -30.01 -8.72 39.35
N GLU A 17 -28.70 -8.81 39.61
CA GLU A 17 -27.69 -7.97 38.99
C GLU A 17 -27.75 -8.05 37.46
N ASP A 18 -27.80 -6.90 36.78
CA ASP A 18 -27.92 -6.85 35.33
C ASP A 18 -26.60 -7.23 34.66
N HIS A 19 -26.56 -8.43 34.07
CA HIS A 19 -25.42 -8.94 33.30
C HIS A 19 -25.52 -8.64 31.79
N THR A 20 -26.46 -7.79 31.36
CA THR A 20 -26.55 -7.39 29.95
C THR A 20 -25.24 -6.75 29.46
N GLY A 21 -24.76 -7.20 28.30
CA GLY A 21 -23.53 -6.71 27.66
C GLY A 21 -22.21 -7.30 28.19
N LYS A 22 -22.23 -8.13 29.24
CA LYS A 22 -21.02 -8.83 29.72
C LYS A 22 -20.89 -10.17 28.99
N HIS A 23 -20.07 -10.22 27.94
CA HIS A 23 -19.69 -11.45 27.25
C HIS A 23 -18.22 -11.78 27.56
N SER A 24 -17.97 -12.88 28.27
CA SER A 24 -16.62 -13.36 28.63
C SER A 24 -16.05 -14.38 27.64
N ASN A 25 -16.60 -14.47 26.42
CA ASN A 25 -16.22 -15.49 25.43
C ASN A 25 -14.93 -15.18 24.65
N HIS A 26 -14.23 -14.09 24.95
CA HIS A 26 -12.96 -13.79 24.31
C HIS A 26 -11.83 -14.48 25.07
N ALA A 27 -11.19 -15.46 24.42
CA ALA A 27 -9.97 -16.07 24.93
C ALA A 27 -8.95 -14.95 25.21
N LYS A 28 -8.54 -14.84 26.47
CA LYS A 28 -7.51 -13.88 26.89
C LYS A 28 -6.17 -14.44 26.45
N LEU A 29 -5.82 -14.23 25.19
CA LEU A 29 -4.50 -14.56 24.66
C LEU A 29 -3.46 -13.79 25.48
N ASP A 30 -2.35 -14.44 25.81
CA ASP A 30 -1.25 -13.77 26.50
C ASP A 30 -0.53 -12.83 25.53
N THR A 31 -1.12 -11.64 25.34
CA THR A 31 -0.62 -10.60 24.44
C THR A 31 0.82 -10.22 24.77
N LYS A 32 1.25 -10.38 26.03
CA LYS A 32 2.61 -10.05 26.45
C LYS A 32 3.62 -11.02 25.87
N GLN A 33 3.30 -12.31 25.83
CA GLN A 33 4.22 -13.31 25.29
C GLN A 33 4.36 -13.14 23.77
N PHE A 34 3.25 -12.93 23.07
CA PHE A 34 3.26 -12.63 21.64
C PHE A 34 4.14 -11.42 21.30
N ILE A 35 4.04 -10.33 22.07
CA ILE A 35 4.87 -9.13 21.85
C ILE A 35 6.36 -9.43 22.09
N ARG A 36 6.70 -10.26 23.10
CA ARG A 36 8.10 -10.65 23.36
C ARG A 36 8.66 -11.48 22.21
N ASP A 37 7.93 -12.51 21.78
CA ASP A 37 8.35 -13.39 20.69
C ASP A 37 8.55 -12.58 19.40
N HIS A 38 7.68 -11.59 19.14
CA HIS A 38 7.82 -10.66 18.03
C HIS A 38 9.12 -9.85 18.12
N ILE A 39 9.38 -9.20 19.26
CA ILE A 39 10.59 -8.38 19.46
C ILE A 39 11.86 -9.22 19.30
N GLU A 40 11.84 -10.48 19.75
CA GLU A 40 12.98 -11.40 19.63
C GLU A 40 13.24 -11.89 18.20
N SER A 41 12.23 -11.86 17.33
CA SER A 41 12.38 -12.22 15.91
C SER A 41 13.13 -11.17 15.06
N ILE A 42 13.25 -9.93 15.57
CA ILE A 42 13.90 -8.83 14.85
C ILE A 42 15.44 -9.04 14.88
N PRO A 43 16.14 -8.94 13.73
CA PRO A 43 17.58 -9.08 13.69
C PRO A 43 18.25 -7.99 14.53
N LYS A 44 19.13 -8.43 15.44
CA LYS A 44 19.87 -7.57 16.35
C LYS A 44 21.27 -7.31 15.81
N ILE A 45 21.78 -6.13 16.09
CA ILE A 45 23.09 -5.66 15.66
C ILE A 45 23.95 -5.38 16.90
N GLU A 46 25.21 -5.79 16.84
CA GLU A 46 26.20 -5.50 17.88
C GLU A 46 26.62 -4.02 17.83
N SER A 47 26.93 -3.43 18.99
CA SER A 47 27.37 -2.03 19.05
C SER A 47 28.70 -1.82 18.31
N HIS A 48 28.64 -1.37 17.07
CA HIS A 48 29.84 -1.15 16.23
C HIS A 48 30.65 0.11 16.64
N TYR A 49 30.14 0.94 17.56
CA TYR A 49 30.82 2.15 18.04
C TYR A 49 31.38 1.92 19.45
N LEU A 50 32.66 1.52 19.49
CA LEU A 50 33.43 1.29 20.70
C LEU A 50 33.60 2.56 21.55
N ARG A 51 33.04 2.57 22.77
CA ARG A 51 33.64 3.24 23.95
C ARG A 51 33.39 2.54 25.29
N ALA A 52 32.43 1.61 25.39
CA ALA A 52 32.25 0.73 26.54
C ALA A 52 31.75 -0.65 26.09
N GLN A 53 32.32 -1.73 26.63
CA GLN A 53 31.78 -3.07 26.40
C GLN A 53 30.50 -3.25 27.21
N SER A 54 29.36 -3.01 26.59
CA SER A 54 28.06 -3.40 27.14
C SER A 54 27.52 -4.60 26.37
N SER A 55 27.00 -5.61 27.06
CA SER A 55 26.31 -6.78 26.47
C SER A 55 24.89 -6.44 25.99
N ARG A 56 24.68 -5.23 25.46
CA ARG A 56 23.37 -4.76 25.00
C ARG A 56 23.27 -4.99 23.51
N ASP A 57 22.19 -5.65 23.11
CA ASP A 57 21.82 -5.78 21.71
C ASP A 57 21.08 -4.52 21.26
N TYR A 58 21.33 -4.09 20.01
CA TYR A 58 20.66 -2.95 19.42
C TYR A 58 19.86 -3.38 18.19
N ILE A 59 18.76 -2.67 17.92
CA ILE A 59 18.03 -2.79 16.65
C ILE A 59 18.59 -1.73 15.70
N ASP A 60 18.67 -2.06 14.41
CA ASP A 60 19.14 -1.11 13.40
C ASP A 60 18.27 0.16 13.37
N GLY A 61 18.93 1.33 13.40
CA GLY A 61 18.23 2.62 13.43
C GLY A 61 17.46 2.97 12.16
N SER A 62 17.65 2.23 11.05
CA SER A 62 16.86 2.40 9.83
C SER A 62 15.51 1.67 9.88
N LEU A 63 15.31 0.75 10.83
CA LEU A 63 14.06 0.05 11.03
C LEU A 63 13.05 0.95 11.75
N ASN A 64 12.06 1.43 11.00
CA ASN A 64 10.92 2.15 11.54
C ASN A 64 9.74 1.19 11.83
N ILE A 65 8.76 1.65 12.61
CA ILE A 65 7.57 0.86 12.98
C ILE A 65 6.84 0.32 11.73
N SER A 66 6.78 1.10 10.65
CA SER A 66 6.16 0.67 9.40
C SER A 66 6.93 -0.48 8.75
N THR A 67 8.26 -0.43 8.74
CA THR A 67 9.10 -1.50 8.16
C THR A 67 9.00 -2.77 8.98
N LEU A 68 8.97 -2.67 10.32
CA LEU A 68 8.76 -3.82 11.20
C LEU A 68 7.40 -4.49 10.94
N TYR A 69 6.35 -3.70 10.75
CA TYR A 69 5.02 -4.21 10.39
C TYR A 69 4.99 -4.88 9.01
N HIS A 70 5.78 -4.40 8.04
CA HIS A 70 5.91 -5.05 6.72
C HIS A 70 6.58 -6.41 6.78
N PHE A 71 7.66 -6.55 7.56
CA PHE A 71 8.38 -7.81 7.70
C PHE A 71 7.49 -8.92 8.27
N GLU A 72 6.66 -8.60 9.26
CA GLU A 72 5.85 -9.60 9.95
C GLU A 72 4.61 -10.04 9.15
N PHE A 73 3.90 -9.09 8.55
CA PHE A 73 2.61 -9.40 7.93
C PHE A 73 2.66 -9.54 6.40
N ASN A 74 3.80 -9.25 5.77
CA ASN A 74 3.96 -9.24 4.31
C ASN A 74 2.87 -8.42 3.59
N ILE A 75 2.39 -7.36 4.24
CA ILE A 75 1.35 -6.48 3.70
C ILE A 75 2.07 -5.36 2.98
N SER A 76 2.33 -5.54 1.69
CA SER A 76 2.84 -4.44 0.87
C SER A 76 1.78 -3.34 0.74
N TRP A 77 2.19 -2.08 0.84
CA TRP A 77 1.33 -1.00 0.36
C TRP A 77 1.15 -1.22 -1.14
N TYR A 78 -0.10 -1.29 -1.60
CA TYR A 78 -0.40 -1.26 -3.03
C TYR A 78 0.17 0.05 -3.59
N THR A 79 1.37 -0.04 -4.14
CA THR A 79 2.00 1.09 -4.80
C THR A 79 1.25 1.19 -6.12
N SER A 80 0.33 2.15 -6.23
CA SER A 80 -0.34 2.43 -7.50
C SER A 80 0.74 2.52 -8.57
N LYS A 81 0.66 1.70 -9.61
CA LYS A 81 1.61 1.77 -10.73
C LYS A 81 1.66 3.24 -11.17
N LYS A 82 2.82 3.89 -11.02
CA LYS A 82 2.97 5.34 -11.22
C LYS A 82 2.65 5.78 -12.66
N ASP A 83 2.49 4.82 -13.58
CA ASP A 83 2.37 5.03 -15.03
C ASP A 83 1.04 4.49 -15.61
N GLN A 84 -0.08 4.69 -14.92
CA GLN A 84 -1.38 4.39 -15.53
C GLN A 84 -1.82 5.55 -16.43
N CYS A 85 -1.80 5.33 -17.74
CA CYS A 85 -2.38 6.27 -18.70
C CYS A 85 -3.87 6.43 -18.43
N THR A 86 -4.33 7.66 -18.22
CA THR A 86 -5.72 8.01 -17.93
C THR A 86 -6.66 7.54 -19.04
N LEU A 87 -6.29 7.71 -20.32
CA LEU A 87 -7.05 7.23 -21.46
C LEU A 87 -7.22 5.70 -21.44
N CYS A 88 -6.13 4.95 -21.22
CA CYS A 88 -6.20 3.49 -21.12
C CYS A 88 -7.05 3.02 -19.92
N ALA A 89 -6.88 3.66 -18.76
CA ALA A 89 -7.65 3.34 -17.56
C ALA A 89 -9.15 3.64 -17.76
N ASN A 90 -9.47 4.78 -18.36
CA ASN A 90 -10.85 5.17 -18.69
C ASN A 90 -11.50 4.19 -19.66
N TYR A 91 -10.79 3.82 -20.73
CA TYR A 91 -11.29 2.84 -21.69
C TYR A 91 -11.51 1.48 -21.01
N ALA A 92 -10.55 0.97 -20.24
CA ALA A 92 -10.68 -0.31 -19.54
C ALA A 92 -11.89 -0.36 -18.59
N ASN A 93 -12.09 0.71 -17.82
CA ASN A 93 -13.14 0.85 -16.81
C ASN A 93 -14.52 1.25 -17.37
N SER A 94 -14.63 1.54 -18.67
CA SER A 94 -15.90 2.01 -19.27
C SER A 94 -16.86 0.87 -19.66
N ASN A 95 -18.17 1.18 -19.63
CA ASN A 95 -19.24 0.26 -20.03
C ASN A 95 -19.22 -0.03 -21.54
N LYS A 96 -19.86 -1.13 -21.97
CA LYS A 96 -19.84 -1.60 -23.37
C LYS A 96 -20.26 -0.53 -24.41
N ASP A 97 -21.21 0.33 -24.08
CA ASP A 97 -21.66 1.39 -25.00
C ASP A 97 -20.63 2.51 -25.12
N ARG A 98 -20.13 3.03 -23.99
CA ARG A 98 -19.05 4.04 -23.97
C ARG A 98 -17.75 3.53 -24.60
N LYS A 99 -17.48 2.23 -24.52
CA LYS A 99 -16.32 1.61 -25.19
C LYS A 99 -16.39 1.76 -26.71
N LYS A 100 -17.59 1.71 -27.31
CA LYS A 100 -17.73 1.89 -28.76
C LYS A 100 -17.36 3.31 -29.16
N ASP A 101 -17.84 4.29 -28.39
CA ASP A 101 -17.56 5.71 -28.64
C ASP A 101 -16.07 6.03 -28.46
N LEU A 102 -15.45 5.46 -27.42
CA LEU A 102 -14.03 5.65 -27.10
C LEU A 102 -13.08 4.72 -27.87
N GLN A 103 -13.60 3.79 -28.68
CA GLN A 103 -12.80 2.76 -29.35
C GLN A 103 -11.78 3.41 -30.31
N GLN A 104 -12.25 4.34 -31.13
CA GLN A 104 -11.42 4.97 -32.15
C GLN A 104 -10.27 5.75 -31.51
N GLU A 105 -10.57 6.56 -30.48
CA GLU A 105 -9.57 7.35 -29.75
C GLU A 105 -8.57 6.43 -29.01
N TYR A 106 -9.04 5.33 -28.44
CA TYR A 106 -8.18 4.34 -27.82
C TYR A 106 -7.25 3.66 -28.83
N ASP A 107 -7.77 3.26 -29.99
CA ASP A 107 -6.96 2.62 -31.03
C ASP A 107 -5.91 3.59 -31.58
N ASP A 108 -6.26 4.87 -31.78
CA ASP A 108 -5.32 5.93 -32.14
C ASP A 108 -4.22 6.12 -31.09
N HIS A 109 -4.60 6.17 -29.81
CA HIS A 109 -3.66 6.26 -28.70
C HIS A 109 -2.65 5.09 -28.71
N ILE A 110 -3.13 3.85 -28.84
CA ILE A 110 -2.27 2.66 -28.87
C ILE A 110 -1.38 2.64 -30.11
N ARG A 111 -1.91 3.02 -31.29
CA ARG A 111 -1.13 3.11 -32.54
C ARG A 111 0.02 4.11 -32.39
N ASN A 112 -0.26 5.31 -31.89
CA ASN A 112 0.75 6.36 -31.74
C ASN A 112 1.81 5.97 -30.71
N LYS A 113 1.40 5.32 -29.61
CA LYS A 113 2.30 4.78 -28.59
C LYS A 113 3.29 3.77 -29.16
N GLU A 114 2.82 2.83 -29.99
CA GLU A 114 3.71 1.82 -30.59
C GLU A 114 4.62 2.43 -31.65
N LYS A 115 4.12 3.36 -32.48
CA LYS A 115 4.97 4.10 -33.43
C LYS A 115 6.12 4.82 -32.74
N PHE A 116 5.82 5.59 -31.69
CA PHE A 116 6.83 6.32 -30.92
C PHE A 116 7.86 5.39 -30.28
N ARG A 117 7.43 4.22 -29.77
CA ARG A 117 8.34 3.22 -29.20
C ARG A 117 9.27 2.63 -30.24
N VAL A 118 8.79 2.42 -31.47
CA VAL A 118 9.61 1.94 -32.59
C VAL A 118 10.61 3.01 -33.00
N GLU A 119 10.17 4.23 -33.26
CA GLU A 119 11.02 5.37 -33.66
C GLU A 119 12.11 5.63 -32.61
N LYS A 120 11.73 5.73 -31.33
CA LYS A 120 12.69 5.89 -30.23
C LYS A 120 13.75 4.78 -30.20
N LYS A 121 13.37 3.53 -30.47
CA LYS A 121 14.35 2.42 -30.50
C LYS A 121 15.33 2.58 -31.65
N LEU A 122 14.86 3.01 -32.82
CA LEU A 122 15.70 3.28 -33.98
C LEU A 122 16.66 4.43 -33.69
N ASP A 123 16.16 5.56 -33.18
CA ASP A 123 16.97 6.73 -32.88
C ASP A 123 18.04 6.43 -31.83
N VAL A 124 17.69 5.71 -30.76
CA VAL A 124 18.64 5.27 -29.74
C VAL A 124 19.68 4.30 -30.31
N ALA A 125 19.33 3.46 -31.29
CA ALA A 125 20.28 2.57 -31.94
C ALA A 125 21.24 3.34 -32.86
N LEU A 126 20.73 4.35 -33.58
CA LEU A 126 21.54 5.24 -34.43
C LEU A 126 22.54 6.04 -33.59
N ALA A 127 22.09 6.65 -32.49
CA ALA A 127 22.96 7.41 -31.58
C ALA A 127 24.04 6.56 -30.90
N LYS A 128 23.85 5.23 -30.81
CA LYS A 128 24.90 4.31 -30.33
C LYS A 128 25.96 4.02 -31.39
N THR A 129 25.58 4.10 -32.66
CA THR A 129 26.45 3.75 -33.79
C THR A 129 27.24 4.97 -34.26
N ASP A 130 26.59 6.14 -34.28
CA ASP A 130 27.17 7.40 -34.76
C ASP A 130 27.42 8.37 -33.59
N GLN A 131 28.68 8.67 -33.30
CA GLN A 131 29.07 9.62 -32.24
C GLN A 131 28.69 11.08 -32.55
N SER A 132 28.27 11.36 -33.78
CA SER A 132 27.80 12.68 -34.21
C SER A 132 26.35 12.97 -33.83
N ILE A 133 25.59 11.94 -33.41
CA ILE A 133 24.15 12.03 -33.17
C ILE A 133 23.85 11.95 -31.67
N ILE A 134 23.15 12.96 -31.15
CA ILE A 134 22.62 12.99 -29.79
C ILE A 134 21.10 12.98 -29.86
N VAL A 135 20.47 12.01 -29.22
CA VAL A 135 19.00 11.87 -29.18
C VAL A 135 18.48 12.26 -27.80
N SER A 136 17.58 13.24 -27.78
CA SER A 136 16.85 13.67 -26.58
C SER A 136 15.36 13.43 -26.76
N VAL A 137 14.74 12.74 -25.80
CA VAL A 137 13.34 12.37 -25.86
C VAL A 137 12.59 13.05 -24.72
N TYR A 138 11.61 13.88 -25.06
CA TYR A 138 10.77 14.60 -24.10
C TYR A 138 9.33 14.09 -24.19
N ASP A 139 8.73 13.81 -23.04
CA ASP A 139 7.30 13.57 -22.94
C ASP A 139 6.57 14.91 -22.81
N LEU A 140 5.98 15.37 -23.91
CA LEU A 140 5.25 16.63 -23.96
C LEU A 140 3.82 16.53 -23.42
N GLN A 141 3.29 15.32 -23.17
CA GLN A 141 1.97 15.12 -22.58
C GLN A 141 1.97 15.29 -21.06
N ALA A 142 3.17 15.21 -20.44
CA ALA A 142 3.39 15.43 -19.01
C ALA A 142 3.89 16.85 -18.68
N VAL A 143 3.74 17.82 -19.60
CA VAL A 143 4.13 19.21 -19.33
C VAL A 143 3.12 19.81 -18.37
N PHE A 144 3.50 19.87 -17.09
CA PHE A 144 2.80 20.69 -16.10
C PHE A 144 2.58 22.08 -16.68
N PRO A 145 1.35 22.63 -16.67
CA PRO A 145 1.18 24.04 -16.95
C PRO A 145 2.02 24.79 -15.91
N SER A 146 3.16 25.33 -16.34
CA SER A 146 3.90 26.28 -15.52
C SER A 146 2.90 27.37 -15.18
N PRO A 147 2.65 27.66 -13.88
CA PRO A 147 1.83 28.81 -13.55
C PRO A 147 2.51 30.01 -14.19
N LEU A 148 1.87 30.58 -15.21
CA LEU A 148 2.29 31.84 -15.78
C LEU A 148 2.17 32.84 -14.62
N ARG A 149 3.32 33.35 -14.19
CA ARG A 149 3.41 34.37 -13.14
C ARG A 149 2.83 35.68 -13.65
#